data_AF-A0A974X5Z3-F1
#
_entry.id   AF-A0A974X5Z3-F1
#
_cell.length_a   1.000
_cell.length_b   1.000
_cell.length_c   1.000
_cell.angle_alpha   90.00
_cell.angle_beta   90.00
_cell.angle_gamma   90.00
#
_symmetry.space_group_name_H-M   'P 1'
#
loop_
_entity.id
_entity.type
_entity.pdbx_description
1 polymer ?
#
loop_
_entity_poly.entity_id
_entity_poly.type
_entity_poly.pdbx_seq_one_letter_code
_entity_poly.pdbx_strand_id
1 'polypeptide(L)'
;MDVEEYRAARRTRLVERAVELGLPADDAGLVVDRVIAEQRRRIRRAEDPDDVVVPALRDAILRGGTGTRTTTLVVLLVLAAIVLAVPVAYVARNDPAPVMPSLFGLTTTEATRALERDDIASRVVDVPQCNPAGQVLGSDPLPGSAVGVDDVVTLIATSTPEWRCPDDAAARERAWTFLRFLVSGTARPGFAPGVRLFVDGEEVTVVGGAEPVAAPGWQSVVRDPVLAYASRPAANPLGQPVVSISYGVPPPTTCGHPRATPAGAVLPSTRVVLTAGGESSSDACGLTIDLFDNVLGAISGVALYTPRRPGT
;
A
#
# COMPACT_ATOMS: atom_id res chain seq x y z
N MET A 1 32.01 -57.77 9.15
CA MET A 1 30.82 -57.05 9.62
C MET A 1 29.63 -57.82 9.09
N ASP A 2 28.79 -58.30 10.00
CA ASP A 2 27.58 -59.04 9.64
C ASP A 2 26.58 -58.11 8.93
N VAL A 3 25.73 -58.65 8.06
CA VAL A 3 24.74 -57.88 7.30
C VAL A 3 23.76 -57.19 8.25
N GLU A 4 23.41 -57.86 9.36
CA GLU A 4 22.53 -57.28 10.38
C GLU A 4 23.23 -56.21 11.20
N GLU A 5 24.52 -56.40 11.53
CA GLU A 5 25.36 -55.39 12.18
C GLU A 5 25.52 -54.12 11.32
N TYR A 6 25.72 -54.29 10.01
CA TYR A 6 25.78 -53.18 9.05
C TYR A 6 24.45 -52.42 8.95
N ARG A 7 23.32 -53.13 8.93
CA ARG A 7 21.98 -52.52 8.91
C ARG A 7 21.69 -51.75 10.18
N ALA A 8 22.04 -52.29 11.34
CA ALA A 8 21.88 -51.62 12.62
C ALA A 8 22.71 -50.33 12.69
N ALA A 9 23.99 -50.38 12.29
CA ALA A 9 24.86 -49.21 12.25
C ALA A 9 24.32 -48.11 11.33
N ARG A 10 23.80 -48.47 10.15
CA ARG A 10 23.22 -47.52 9.19
C ARG A 10 21.91 -46.92 9.70
N ARG A 11 21.06 -47.72 10.36
CA ARG A 11 19.85 -47.23 11.02
C ARG A 11 20.17 -46.22 12.11
N THR A 12 21.18 -46.48 12.95
CA THR A 12 21.62 -45.53 14.00
C THR A 12 22.02 -44.19 13.42
N ARG A 13 22.81 -44.17 12.33
CA ARG A 13 23.18 -42.91 11.65
C ARG A 13 21.99 -42.12 11.11
N LEU A 14 20.97 -42.81 10.59
CA LEU A 14 19.75 -42.14 10.11
C LEU A 14 18.94 -41.54 11.25
N VAL A 15 18.90 -42.20 12.41
CA VAL A 15 18.24 -41.68 13.62
C VAL A 15 18.99 -40.45 14.16
N GLU A 16 20.31 -40.50 14.27
CA GLU A 16 21.14 -39.35 14.63
C GLU A 16 20.89 -38.17 13.69
N ARG A 17 20.85 -38.44 12.37
CA ARG A 17 20.58 -37.42 11.36
C ARG A 17 19.17 -36.83 11.48
N ALA A 18 18.16 -37.61 11.86
CA ALA A 18 16.82 -37.10 12.11
C ALA A 18 16.78 -36.16 13.32
N VAL A 19 17.54 -36.47 14.37
CA VAL A 19 17.68 -35.60 15.56
C VAL A 19 18.40 -34.30 15.21
N GLU A 20 19.47 -34.36 14.41
CA GLU A 20 20.14 -33.15 13.88
C GLU A 20 19.21 -32.26 13.05
N LEU A 21 18.21 -32.86 12.39
CA LEU A 21 17.19 -32.15 11.61
C LEU A 21 16.02 -31.63 12.46
N GLY A 22 16.12 -31.74 13.80
CA GLY A 22 15.19 -31.15 14.75
C GLY A 22 14.08 -32.09 15.26
N LEU A 23 14.14 -33.39 14.95
CA LEU A 23 13.17 -34.34 15.49
C LEU A 23 13.52 -34.74 16.95
N PRO A 24 12.55 -34.87 17.88
CA PRO A 24 12.82 -35.42 19.20
C PRO A 24 13.41 -36.83 19.13
N ALA A 25 14.37 -37.14 19.98
CA ALA A 25 15.08 -38.42 19.98
C ALA A 25 14.13 -39.63 20.15
N ASP A 26 13.07 -39.46 20.95
CA ASP A 26 12.07 -40.50 21.22
C ASP A 26 11.22 -40.84 19.97
N ASP A 27 11.06 -39.88 19.05
CA ASP A 27 10.27 -40.04 17.82
C ASP A 27 11.12 -40.42 16.59
N ALA A 28 12.43 -40.16 16.65
CA ALA A 28 13.34 -40.29 15.51
C ALA A 28 13.39 -41.71 14.95
N GLY A 29 13.42 -42.71 15.82
CA GLY A 29 13.39 -44.12 15.41
C GLY A 29 12.14 -44.48 14.61
N LEU A 30 10.96 -44.03 15.07
CA LEU A 30 9.68 -44.35 14.44
C LEU A 30 9.51 -43.69 13.07
N VAL A 31 10.00 -42.45 12.91
CA VAL A 31 9.94 -41.74 11.63
C VAL A 31 10.90 -42.38 10.61
N VAL A 32 12.13 -42.72 11.03
CA VAL A 32 13.10 -43.41 10.17
C VAL A 32 12.55 -44.74 9.67
N ASP A 33 11.97 -45.57 10.56
CA ASP A 33 11.40 -46.87 10.18
C ASP A 33 10.24 -46.70 9.19
N ARG A 34 9.40 -45.68 9.39
CA ARG A 34 8.31 -45.35 8.47
C ARG A 34 8.82 -44.97 7.08
N VAL A 35 9.80 -44.06 7.01
CA VAL A 35 10.40 -43.62 5.74
C VAL A 35 11.05 -44.79 5.01
N ILE A 36 11.79 -45.66 5.71
CA ILE A 36 12.39 -46.86 5.12
C ILE A 36 11.30 -47.79 4.58
N ALA A 37 10.21 -48.00 5.33
CA ALA A 37 9.09 -48.85 4.90
C ALA A 37 8.39 -48.30 3.65
N GLU A 38 8.13 -46.99 3.61
CA GLU A 38 7.49 -46.31 2.48
C GLU A 38 8.39 -46.32 1.23
N GLN A 39 9.70 -46.11 1.40
CA GLN A 39 10.67 -46.07 0.30
C GLN A 39 11.23 -47.44 -0.09
N ARG A 40 10.79 -48.54 0.52
CA ARG A 40 11.33 -49.90 0.31
C ARG A 40 11.40 -50.35 -1.16
N ARG A 41 10.49 -49.88 -2.02
CA ARG A 41 10.53 -50.17 -3.46
C ARG A 41 11.60 -49.37 -4.21
N ARG A 42 11.83 -48.11 -3.82
CA ARG A 42 12.82 -47.23 -4.42
C ARG A 42 14.23 -47.59 -3.96
N ILE A 43 14.41 -47.86 -2.67
CA ILE A 43 15.66 -48.36 -2.08
C ILE A 43 16.16 -49.61 -2.81
N ARG A 44 15.27 -50.56 -3.11
CA ARG A 44 15.64 -51.80 -3.83
C ARG A 44 16.14 -51.58 -5.26
N ARG A 45 15.87 -50.43 -5.86
CA ARG A 45 16.26 -50.09 -7.24
C ARG A 45 17.40 -49.08 -7.29
N ALA A 46 17.75 -48.48 -6.17
CA ALA A 46 18.80 -47.47 -6.09
C ALA A 46 20.16 -48.15 -5.95
N GLU A 47 21.17 -47.55 -6.56
CA GLU A 47 22.56 -47.98 -6.43
C GLU A 47 23.11 -47.67 -5.02
N ASP A 48 22.74 -46.51 -4.46
CA ASP A 48 22.92 -46.18 -3.05
C ASP A 48 21.55 -45.91 -2.35
N PRO A 49 21.21 -46.65 -1.28
CA PRO A 49 20.01 -46.38 -0.48
C PRO A 49 19.93 -44.97 0.12
N ASP A 50 21.07 -44.32 0.43
CA ASP A 50 21.06 -43.04 1.15
C ASP A 50 20.56 -41.89 0.26
N ASP A 51 20.79 -41.97 -1.05
CA ASP A 51 20.26 -41.02 -2.05
C ASP A 51 18.72 -41.01 -2.09
N VAL A 52 18.08 -42.07 -1.61
CA VAL A 52 16.62 -42.15 -1.50
C VAL A 52 16.15 -41.83 -0.09
N VAL A 53 16.81 -42.37 0.93
CA VAL A 53 16.32 -42.31 2.32
C VAL A 53 16.58 -40.94 2.94
N VAL A 54 17.74 -40.32 2.73
CA VAL A 54 18.08 -39.03 3.37
C VAL A 54 17.20 -37.88 2.86
N PRO A 55 16.95 -37.73 1.54
CA PRO A 55 16.02 -36.71 1.06
C PRO A 55 14.59 -36.97 1.51
N ALA A 56 14.13 -38.23 1.49
CA ALA A 56 12.79 -38.60 1.94
C ALA A 56 12.59 -38.36 3.44
N LEU A 57 13.63 -38.61 4.25
CA LEU A 57 13.62 -38.33 5.68
C LEU A 57 13.57 -36.82 5.95
N ARG A 58 14.40 -36.04 5.24
CA ARG A 58 14.36 -34.57 5.32
C ARG A 58 13.00 -34.01 4.93
N ASP A 59 12.43 -34.52 3.84
CA ASP A 59 11.09 -34.16 3.38
C ASP A 59 10.01 -34.52 4.42
N ALA A 60 10.09 -35.71 5.03
CA ALA A 60 9.13 -36.16 6.02
C ALA A 60 9.17 -35.31 7.30
N ILE A 61 10.37 -34.87 7.71
CA ILE A 61 10.57 -34.00 8.87
C ILE A 61 10.07 -32.58 8.59
N LEU A 62 10.48 -32.00 7.44
CA LEU A 62 10.15 -30.62 7.10
C LEU A 62 8.67 -30.41 6.73
N ARG A 63 7.96 -31.44 6.28
CA ARG A 63 6.55 -31.32 5.90
C ARG A 63 5.56 -31.53 7.04
N GLY A 64 6.00 -31.92 8.25
CA GLY A 64 5.11 -32.19 9.37
C GLY A 64 4.26 -33.43 9.15
N GLY A 65 4.66 -34.56 9.74
CA GLY A 65 4.03 -35.85 9.50
C GLY A 65 2.61 -35.98 10.08
N THR A 66 1.68 -36.49 9.27
CA THR A 66 0.55 -37.31 9.76
C THR A 66 0.37 -38.55 8.85
N GLY A 67 0.90 -39.69 9.27
CA GLY A 67 0.34 -41.02 8.97
C GLY A 67 -0.48 -41.47 10.19
N THR A 68 -1.45 -42.38 10.18
CA THR A 68 -1.95 -43.36 9.20
C THR A 68 -3.27 -43.93 9.74
N ARG A 69 -4.06 -44.52 8.83
CA ARG A 69 -5.38 -45.19 8.94
C ARG A 69 -5.69 -46.06 10.18
N THR A 70 -6.94 -45.95 10.66
CA THR A 70 -7.98 -46.99 10.99
C THR A 70 -9.01 -46.28 11.92
N THR A 71 -10.33 -46.22 11.72
CA THR A 71 -11.34 -47.26 11.46
C THR A 71 -12.57 -46.67 10.71
N THR A 72 -13.06 -47.46 9.76
CA THR A 72 -14.21 -47.25 8.87
C THR A 72 -15.54 -47.27 9.62
N LEU A 73 -16.12 -46.11 9.94
CA LEU A 73 -17.59 -45.87 9.99
C LEU A 73 -17.97 -44.42 10.32
N VAL A 74 -17.09 -43.63 10.95
CA VAL A 74 -17.30 -42.18 11.21
C VAL A 74 -16.92 -41.30 10.00
N VAL A 75 -16.22 -41.88 9.03
CA VAL A 75 -15.59 -41.21 7.87
C VAL A 75 -16.58 -40.51 6.95
N LEU A 76 -17.84 -40.95 6.82
CA LEU A 76 -18.81 -40.29 5.93
C LEU A 76 -19.38 -38.98 6.48
N LEU A 77 -19.57 -38.86 7.79
CA LEU A 77 -20.08 -37.64 8.41
C LEU A 77 -19.00 -36.55 8.55
N VAL A 78 -17.75 -36.96 8.76
CA VAL A 78 -16.61 -36.03 8.82
C VAL A 78 -16.12 -35.64 7.41
N LEU A 79 -16.22 -36.51 6.40
CA LEU A 79 -15.91 -36.14 5.00
C LEU A 79 -16.79 -35.00 4.47
N ALA A 80 -18.07 -34.92 4.85
CA ALA A 80 -18.91 -33.79 4.46
C ALA A 80 -18.44 -32.46 5.09
N ALA A 81 -17.96 -32.49 6.34
CA ALA A 81 -17.40 -31.32 7.01
C ALA A 81 -15.98 -30.97 6.52
N ILE A 82 -15.14 -31.96 6.19
CA ILE A 82 -13.77 -31.78 5.72
C ILE A 82 -13.71 -31.43 4.23
N VAL A 83 -14.63 -31.91 3.39
CA VAL A 83 -14.76 -31.46 1.99
C VAL A 83 -15.25 -30.01 1.92
N LEU A 84 -15.93 -29.50 2.96
CA LEU A 84 -16.17 -28.06 3.10
C LEU A 84 -14.97 -27.31 3.70
N ALA A 85 -14.25 -27.87 4.68
CA ALA A 85 -13.17 -27.16 5.39
C ALA A 85 -11.80 -27.17 4.68
N VAL A 86 -11.48 -28.19 3.88
CA VAL A 86 -10.22 -28.30 3.13
C VAL A 86 -10.13 -27.34 1.95
N PRO A 87 -11.17 -27.06 1.14
CA PRO A 87 -11.11 -25.95 0.19
C PRO A 87 -11.02 -24.60 0.91
N VAL A 88 -11.58 -24.44 2.12
CA VAL A 88 -11.42 -23.21 2.90
C VAL A 88 -9.97 -23.01 3.36
N ALA A 89 -9.28 -24.07 3.79
CA ALA A 89 -7.91 -23.98 4.29
C ALA A 89 -6.83 -23.96 3.19
N TYR A 90 -7.07 -24.57 2.02
CA TYR A 90 -6.11 -24.59 0.91
C TYR A 90 -6.25 -23.39 -0.04
N VAL A 91 -7.43 -22.76 -0.10
CA VAL A 91 -7.61 -21.48 -0.80
C VAL A 91 -6.93 -20.33 -0.05
N ALA A 92 -6.79 -20.42 1.28
CA ALA A 92 -6.21 -19.37 2.12
C ALA A 92 -4.67 -19.17 2.05
N ARG A 93 -3.94 -19.93 1.21
CA ARG A 93 -2.46 -19.79 1.09
C ARG A 93 -1.97 -19.27 -0.25
N ASN A 94 -2.89 -18.89 -1.15
CA ASN A 94 -2.56 -18.25 -2.42
C ASN A 94 -3.18 -16.84 -2.51
N ASP A 95 -3.32 -16.15 -1.37
CA ASP A 95 -3.66 -14.74 -1.43
C ASP A 95 -2.45 -14.01 -2.02
N PRO A 96 -2.63 -13.25 -3.13
CA PRO A 96 -1.58 -12.41 -3.66
C PRO A 96 -1.05 -11.52 -2.54
N ALA A 97 0.26 -11.35 -2.45
CA ALA A 97 0.86 -10.44 -1.49
C ALA A 97 0.15 -9.07 -1.58
N PRO A 98 -0.26 -8.47 -0.45
CA PRO A 98 -0.95 -7.19 -0.47
C PRO A 98 -0.09 -6.16 -1.20
N VAL A 99 -0.75 -5.30 -1.98
CA VAL A 99 -0.07 -4.21 -2.70
C VAL A 99 -0.12 -2.95 -1.87
N MET A 100 0.99 -2.23 -1.81
CA MET A 100 1.11 -0.98 -1.08
C MET A 100 0.09 0.04 -1.63
N PRO A 101 -0.89 0.51 -0.85
CA PRO A 101 -1.85 1.49 -1.32
C PRO A 101 -1.17 2.86 -1.49
N SER A 102 -1.77 3.73 -2.32
CA SER A 102 -1.40 5.14 -2.31
C SER A 102 -1.89 5.79 -1.01
N LEU A 103 -0.99 6.47 -0.32
CA LEU A 103 -1.27 7.20 0.92
C LEU A 103 -1.24 8.72 0.71
N PHE A 104 -1.26 9.15 -0.55
CA PHE A 104 -1.22 10.56 -0.93
C PHE A 104 -2.33 11.34 -0.23
N GLY A 105 -1.96 12.49 0.36
CA GLY A 105 -2.92 13.39 0.98
C GLY A 105 -3.45 12.92 2.34
N LEU A 106 -3.03 11.77 2.87
CA LEU A 106 -3.46 11.29 4.19
C LEU A 106 -2.57 11.84 5.30
N THR A 107 -3.15 11.99 6.49
CA THR A 107 -2.37 12.16 7.72
C THR A 107 -1.75 10.83 8.15
N THR A 108 -0.70 10.86 8.99
CA THR A 108 -0.10 9.66 9.58
C THR A 108 -1.15 8.77 10.24
N THR A 109 -2.09 9.35 10.98
CA THR A 109 -3.16 8.61 11.64
C THR A 109 -4.13 7.96 10.63
N GLU A 110 -4.50 8.67 9.55
CA GLU A 110 -5.37 8.12 8.51
C GLU A 110 -4.65 7.03 7.70
N ALA A 111 -3.36 7.21 7.42
CA ALA A 111 -2.52 6.26 6.70
C ALA A 111 -2.25 4.99 7.50
N THR A 112 -1.87 5.10 8.78
CA THR A 112 -1.69 3.93 9.66
C THR A 112 -2.99 3.12 9.74
N ARG A 113 -4.14 3.77 9.92
CA ARG A 113 -5.45 3.07 9.89
C ARG A 113 -5.81 2.48 8.54
N ALA A 114 -5.29 3.02 7.43
CA ALA A 114 -5.48 2.44 6.11
C ALA A 114 -4.67 1.15 5.98
N LEU A 115 -3.40 1.17 6.39
CA LEU A 115 -2.52 0.01 6.38
C LEU A 115 -2.98 -1.08 7.36
N GLU A 116 -3.41 -0.72 8.56
CA GLU A 116 -3.95 -1.67 9.55
C GLU A 116 -5.18 -2.42 9.03
N ARG A 117 -6.03 -1.78 8.19
CA ARG A 117 -7.19 -2.44 7.59
C ARG A 117 -6.80 -3.48 6.53
N ASP A 118 -5.61 -3.35 5.98
CA ASP A 118 -5.04 -4.26 4.99
C ASP A 118 -4.04 -5.25 5.64
N ASP A 119 -4.03 -5.34 6.98
CA ASP A 119 -3.11 -6.15 7.79
C ASP A 119 -1.62 -5.83 7.56
N ILE A 120 -1.31 -4.58 7.17
CA ILE A 120 0.05 -4.10 6.91
C ILE A 120 0.59 -3.35 8.14
N ALA A 121 1.68 -3.86 8.71
CA ALA A 121 2.39 -3.19 9.80
C ALA A 121 3.10 -1.92 9.28
N SER A 122 3.16 -0.87 10.10
CA SER A 122 3.83 0.37 9.73
C SER A 122 4.60 1.02 10.86
N ARG A 123 5.60 1.82 10.50
CA ARG A 123 6.33 2.73 11.38
C ARG A 123 6.43 4.11 10.73
N VAL A 124 6.60 5.15 11.53
CA VAL A 124 6.64 6.54 11.04
C VAL A 124 8.07 7.08 11.17
N VAL A 125 8.54 7.71 10.10
CA VAL A 125 9.78 8.50 10.07
C VAL A 125 9.39 9.95 9.79
N ASP A 126 9.70 10.80 10.77
CA ASP A 126 9.41 12.21 10.73
C ASP A 126 10.50 12.99 9.98
N VAL A 127 10.07 13.85 9.06
CA VAL A 127 10.93 14.72 8.27
C VAL A 127 10.52 16.18 8.53
N PRO A 128 11.42 16.99 9.11
CA PRO A 128 11.20 18.42 9.32
C PRO A 128 10.80 19.14 8.03
N GLN A 129 9.60 19.75 7.99
CA GLN A 129 9.04 20.41 6.81
C GLN A 129 8.09 21.54 7.21
N CYS A 130 7.97 22.59 6.39
CA CYS A 130 7.04 23.69 6.66
C CYS A 130 5.56 23.37 6.42
N ASN A 131 5.24 22.18 5.94
CA ASN A 131 3.88 21.69 5.86
C ASN A 131 3.35 21.34 7.27
N PRO A 132 2.02 21.24 7.46
CA PRO A 132 1.45 20.81 8.73
C PRO A 132 2.08 19.50 9.18
N ALA A 133 2.37 19.33 10.47
CA ALA A 133 2.95 18.10 10.99
C ALA A 133 1.98 16.90 10.83
N GLY A 134 2.53 15.71 10.62
CA GLY A 134 1.78 14.47 10.46
C GLY A 134 1.13 14.27 9.09
N GLN A 135 1.59 14.96 8.03
CA GLN A 135 1.16 14.70 6.65
C GLN A 135 2.07 13.66 6.01
N VAL A 136 1.50 12.62 5.40
CA VAL A 136 2.28 11.59 4.72
C VAL A 136 2.78 12.12 3.37
N LEU A 137 4.11 12.10 3.22
CA LEU A 137 4.82 12.49 2.01
C LEU A 137 5.10 11.32 1.08
N GLY A 138 5.10 10.09 1.60
CA GLY A 138 5.36 8.87 0.85
C GLY A 138 5.56 7.67 1.77
N SER A 139 5.93 6.55 1.18
CA SER A 139 6.19 5.30 1.89
C SER A 139 7.36 4.54 1.29
N ASP A 140 7.95 3.65 2.09
CA ASP A 140 8.86 2.60 1.64
C ASP A 140 8.34 1.24 2.16
N PRO A 141 7.96 0.30 1.28
CA PRO A 141 8.02 0.35 -0.18
C PRO A 141 7.07 1.38 -0.81
N LEU A 142 7.32 1.72 -2.08
CA LEU A 142 6.54 2.70 -2.84
C LEU A 142 5.11 2.20 -3.11
N PRO A 143 4.11 3.09 -3.28
CA PRO A 143 2.78 2.70 -3.73
C PRO A 143 2.78 1.80 -4.96
N GLY A 144 1.96 0.75 -4.94
CA GLY A 144 1.88 -0.28 -5.97
C GLY A 144 2.90 -1.42 -5.83
N SER A 145 3.87 -1.31 -4.92
CA SER A 145 4.82 -2.39 -4.63
C SER A 145 4.14 -3.54 -3.87
N ALA A 146 4.61 -4.77 -4.04
CA ALA A 146 4.19 -5.88 -3.18
C ALA A 146 4.74 -5.68 -1.75
N VAL A 147 3.93 -6.00 -0.75
CA VAL A 147 4.27 -5.95 0.67
C VAL A 147 4.26 -7.39 1.21
N GLY A 148 5.36 -7.81 1.82
CA GLY A 148 5.43 -9.11 2.50
C GLY A 148 4.57 -9.15 3.76
N VAL A 149 4.11 -10.35 4.13
CA VAL A 149 3.22 -10.58 5.29
C VAL A 149 3.84 -10.09 6.61
N ASP A 150 5.17 -10.11 6.71
CA ASP A 150 5.91 -9.68 7.91
C ASP A 150 6.67 -8.35 7.71
N ASP A 151 6.44 -7.65 6.58
CA ASP A 151 7.12 -6.39 6.30
C ASP A 151 6.54 -5.24 7.14
N VAL A 152 7.43 -4.37 7.64
CA VAL A 152 7.04 -3.12 8.30
C VAL A 152 7.25 -1.96 7.34
N VAL A 153 6.15 -1.42 6.83
CA VAL A 153 6.17 -0.27 5.93
C VAL A 153 6.64 0.99 6.66
N THR A 154 7.56 1.73 6.05
CA THR A 154 8.00 3.01 6.57
C THR A 154 7.15 4.13 5.97
N LEU A 155 6.38 4.83 6.79
CA LEU A 155 5.67 6.05 6.43
C LEU A 155 6.61 7.25 6.61
N ILE A 156 6.80 8.03 5.56
CA ILE A 156 7.55 9.29 5.62
C ILE A 156 6.55 10.41 5.86
N ALA A 157 6.61 11.05 7.02
CA ALA A 157 5.66 12.08 7.42
C ALA A 157 6.35 13.41 7.73
N THR A 158 5.62 14.51 7.60
CA THR A 158 6.10 15.85 7.98
C THR A 158 6.17 15.99 9.49
N SER A 159 7.18 16.70 9.97
CA SER A 159 7.26 17.17 11.35
C SER A 159 7.61 18.66 11.41
N THR A 160 7.36 19.29 12.55
CA THR A 160 7.66 20.71 12.74
C THR A 160 9.16 20.93 12.67
N PRO A 161 9.64 21.83 11.79
CA PRO A 161 11.06 22.10 11.67
C PRO A 161 11.54 23.05 12.77
N GLU A 162 12.84 22.99 13.06
CA GLU A 162 13.49 23.92 13.97
C GLU A 162 13.76 25.30 13.32
N TRP A 163 13.77 25.35 11.98
CA TRP A 163 13.92 26.59 11.24
C TRP A 163 12.59 27.32 11.05
N ARG A 164 12.68 28.64 10.84
CA ARG A 164 11.51 29.47 10.58
C ARG A 164 10.94 29.21 9.19
N CYS A 165 9.65 28.91 9.14
CA CYS A 165 8.91 28.78 7.89
C CYS A 165 8.47 30.13 7.32
N PRO A 166 8.20 30.22 6.01
CA PRO A 166 7.54 31.37 5.41
C PRO A 166 6.19 31.66 6.10
N ASP A 167 5.72 32.90 5.97
CA ASP A 167 4.43 33.33 6.54
C ASP A 167 3.25 32.87 5.66
N ASP A 168 3.18 31.57 5.39
CA ASP A 168 2.19 30.90 4.54
C ASP A 168 1.53 29.69 5.22
N ALA A 169 1.72 29.54 6.54
CA ALA A 169 1.24 28.38 7.31
C ALA A 169 -0.27 28.13 7.15
N ALA A 170 -1.09 29.19 7.18
CA ALA A 170 -2.53 29.08 6.97
C ALA A 170 -2.91 28.58 5.56
N ALA A 171 -2.16 28.99 4.54
CA ALA A 171 -2.34 28.51 3.18
C ALA A 171 -1.95 27.02 3.05
N ARG A 172 -0.88 26.58 3.74
CA ARG A 172 -0.48 25.17 3.77
C ARG A 172 -1.51 24.29 4.47
N GLU A 173 -2.00 24.72 5.63
CA GLU A 173 -3.06 24.01 6.35
C GLU A 173 -4.32 23.86 5.49
N ARG A 174 -4.72 24.95 4.82
CA ARG A 174 -5.87 24.95 3.90
C ARG A 174 -5.67 24.01 2.71
N ALA A 175 -4.50 24.05 2.07
CA ALA A 175 -4.16 23.20 0.94
C ALA A 175 -4.26 21.71 1.31
N TRP A 176 -3.63 21.30 2.43
CA TRP A 176 -3.67 19.91 2.88
C TRP A 176 -5.06 19.49 3.35
N THR A 177 -5.82 20.37 4.00
CA THR A 177 -7.23 20.13 4.35
C THR A 177 -8.07 19.91 3.10
N PHE A 178 -7.86 20.69 2.04
CA PHE A 178 -8.54 20.52 0.76
C PHE A 178 -8.14 19.22 0.05
N LEU A 179 -6.85 18.87 0.01
CA LEU A 179 -6.41 17.59 -0.56
C LEU A 179 -7.02 16.39 0.20
N ARG A 180 -7.08 16.45 1.53
CA ARG A 180 -7.77 15.44 2.35
C ARG A 180 -9.27 15.36 2.05
N PHE A 181 -9.94 16.49 1.88
CA PHE A 181 -11.34 16.50 1.41
C PHE A 181 -11.50 15.74 0.09
N LEU A 182 -10.58 15.95 -0.86
CA LEU A 182 -10.60 15.25 -2.15
C LEU A 182 -10.35 13.75 -2.01
N VAL A 183 -9.36 13.34 -1.22
CA VAL A 183 -8.94 11.94 -1.10
C VAL A 183 -9.92 11.12 -0.25
N SER A 184 -10.11 11.50 1.01
CA SER A 184 -10.87 10.72 1.98
C SER A 184 -12.28 11.26 2.22
N GLY A 185 -12.52 12.54 1.93
CA GLY A 185 -13.76 13.22 2.32
C GLY A 185 -13.90 13.47 3.82
N THR A 186 -12.88 13.13 4.63
CA THR A 186 -12.92 13.24 6.10
C THR A 186 -12.60 14.64 6.61
N ALA A 187 -11.82 15.41 5.84
CA ALA A 187 -11.56 16.82 6.12
C ALA A 187 -12.52 17.68 5.31
N ARG A 188 -13.00 18.79 5.88
CA ARG A 188 -13.77 19.79 5.14
C ARG A 188 -13.17 21.17 5.39
N PRO A 189 -12.57 21.81 4.36
CA PRO A 189 -12.15 23.19 4.50
C PRO A 189 -13.37 24.10 4.60
N GLY A 190 -13.17 25.32 5.10
CA GLY A 190 -14.23 26.33 5.21
C GLY A 190 -14.70 26.79 3.83
N PHE A 191 -15.66 26.08 3.23
CA PHE A 191 -16.27 26.47 1.96
C PHE A 191 -17.34 27.55 2.16
N ALA A 192 -17.47 28.45 1.19
CA ALA A 192 -18.63 29.30 1.06
C ALA A 192 -19.88 28.45 0.72
N PRO A 193 -21.12 28.95 0.95
CA PRO A 193 -22.33 28.19 0.63
C PRO A 193 -22.39 27.70 -0.81
N GLY A 194 -21.89 28.49 -1.76
CA GLY A 194 -21.67 28.10 -3.14
C GLY A 194 -20.21 28.25 -3.53
N VAL A 195 -19.64 27.24 -4.15
CA VAL A 195 -18.26 27.20 -4.63
C VAL A 195 -18.27 27.07 -6.14
N ARG A 196 -17.66 28.04 -6.83
CA ARG A 196 -17.51 28.03 -8.29
C ARG A 196 -16.33 27.14 -8.67
N LEU A 197 -16.55 26.19 -9.56
CA LEU A 197 -15.53 25.28 -10.06
C LEU A 197 -15.11 25.71 -11.46
N PHE A 198 -13.81 25.86 -11.65
CA PHE A 198 -13.20 26.21 -12.94
C PHE A 198 -12.28 25.09 -13.40
N VAL A 199 -12.28 24.82 -14.69
CA VAL A 199 -11.32 23.92 -15.35
C VAL A 199 -10.65 24.68 -16.47
N ASP A 200 -9.32 24.74 -16.45
CA ASP A 200 -8.51 25.32 -17.51
C ASP A 200 -8.94 26.77 -17.87
N GLY A 201 -9.32 27.52 -16.83
CA GLY A 201 -9.71 28.93 -16.91
C GLY A 201 -11.22 29.18 -17.12
N GLU A 202 -12.01 28.17 -17.43
CA GLU A 202 -13.44 28.29 -17.70
C GLU A 202 -14.29 27.86 -16.50
N GLU A 203 -15.36 28.61 -16.18
CA GLU A 203 -16.31 28.20 -15.14
C GLU A 203 -17.15 27.03 -15.66
N VAL A 204 -17.09 25.90 -14.98
CA VAL A 204 -17.82 24.68 -15.37
C VAL A 204 -19.15 24.59 -14.63
N THR A 205 -19.15 24.82 -13.32
CA THR A 205 -20.34 24.67 -12.48
C THR A 205 -20.19 25.37 -11.12
N VAL A 206 -21.30 25.45 -10.38
CA VAL A 206 -21.34 25.88 -8.98
C VAL A 206 -21.86 24.74 -8.12
N VAL A 207 -21.13 24.40 -7.06
CA VAL A 207 -21.50 23.33 -6.12
C VAL A 207 -21.77 23.88 -4.73
N GLY A 208 -22.61 23.21 -3.95
CA GLY A 208 -22.79 23.57 -2.54
C GLY A 208 -21.53 23.29 -1.72
N GLY A 209 -21.09 24.25 -0.90
CA GLY A 209 -19.96 24.04 0.01
C GLY A 209 -20.24 23.02 1.12
N ALA A 210 -21.52 22.75 1.38
CA ALA A 210 -21.96 21.71 2.31
C ALA A 210 -22.07 20.32 1.67
N GLU A 211 -21.94 20.19 0.36
CA GLU A 211 -22.06 18.92 -0.35
C GLU A 211 -20.86 18.00 -0.08
N PRO A 212 -21.06 16.67 0.02
CA PRO A 212 -19.95 15.73 0.14
C PRO A 212 -19.08 15.76 -1.12
N VAL A 213 -17.81 15.38 -1.00
CA VAL A 213 -16.89 15.30 -2.15
C VAL A 213 -17.36 14.33 -3.24
N ALA A 214 -18.19 13.35 -2.88
CA ALA A 214 -18.81 12.40 -3.81
C ALA A 214 -20.02 12.99 -4.57
N ALA A 215 -20.41 14.24 -4.31
CA ALA A 215 -21.44 14.89 -5.09
C ALA A 215 -20.96 15.08 -6.55
N PRO A 216 -21.82 14.94 -7.57
CA PRO A 216 -21.40 14.88 -8.97
C PRO A 216 -20.49 16.03 -9.42
N GLY A 217 -20.75 17.25 -8.98
CA GLY A 217 -19.94 18.42 -9.32
C GLY A 217 -18.53 18.35 -8.73
N TRP A 218 -18.41 18.06 -7.43
CA TRP A 218 -17.11 17.86 -6.79
C TRP A 218 -16.36 16.66 -7.37
N GLN A 219 -17.08 15.54 -7.55
CA GLN A 219 -16.51 14.28 -7.97
C GLN A 219 -15.90 14.38 -9.37
N SER A 220 -16.70 14.73 -10.36
CA SER A 220 -16.29 14.67 -11.77
C SER A 220 -15.36 15.82 -12.18
N VAL A 221 -15.55 17.02 -11.61
CA VAL A 221 -14.80 18.22 -12.03
C VAL A 221 -13.46 18.32 -11.32
N VAL A 222 -13.37 17.92 -10.05
CA VAL A 222 -12.18 18.16 -9.23
C VAL A 222 -11.58 16.86 -8.68
N ARG A 223 -12.35 16.06 -7.95
CA ARG A 223 -11.84 14.87 -7.25
C ARG A 223 -11.21 13.87 -8.21
N ASP A 224 -11.97 13.39 -9.19
CA ASP A 224 -11.52 12.30 -10.06
C ASP A 224 -10.27 12.70 -10.88
N PRO A 225 -10.19 13.91 -11.49
CA PRO A 225 -8.97 14.35 -12.15
C PRO A 225 -7.76 14.45 -11.21
N VAL A 226 -7.95 14.97 -9.99
CA VAL A 226 -6.87 15.10 -9.01
C VAL A 226 -6.40 13.73 -8.55
N LEU A 227 -7.32 12.80 -8.23
CA LEU A 227 -6.97 11.44 -7.82
C LEU A 227 -6.30 10.65 -8.95
N ALA A 228 -6.77 10.81 -10.19
CA ALA A 228 -6.15 10.19 -11.35
C ALA A 228 -4.74 10.73 -11.65
N TYR A 229 -4.44 11.97 -11.25
CA TYR A 229 -3.07 12.52 -11.34
C TYR A 229 -2.22 12.08 -10.14
N ALA A 230 -2.77 12.12 -8.92
CA ALA A 230 -2.10 11.75 -7.68
C ALA A 230 -1.68 10.28 -7.63
N SER A 231 -2.44 9.39 -8.31
CA SER A 231 -2.13 7.96 -8.40
C SER A 231 -1.06 7.61 -9.43
N ARG A 232 -0.56 8.58 -10.21
CA ARG A 232 0.49 8.31 -11.20
C ARG A 232 1.80 8.02 -10.49
N PRO A 233 2.50 6.94 -10.85
CA PRO A 233 3.88 6.72 -10.41
C PRO A 233 4.74 7.92 -10.79
N ALA A 234 5.49 8.43 -9.83
CA ALA A 234 6.42 9.52 -10.06
C ALA A 234 7.86 9.01 -9.97
N ALA A 235 8.72 9.49 -10.87
CA ALA A 235 10.15 9.13 -10.90
C ALA A 235 10.94 9.92 -9.84
N ASN A 236 10.55 9.78 -8.58
CA ASN A 236 11.20 10.40 -7.42
C ASN A 236 11.24 9.40 -6.24
N PRO A 237 12.03 9.67 -5.18
CA PRO A 237 12.16 8.76 -4.05
C PRO A 237 10.88 8.48 -3.26
N LEU A 238 9.82 9.26 -3.46
CA LEU A 238 8.52 9.07 -2.80
C LEU A 238 7.54 8.24 -3.65
N GLY A 239 7.88 7.96 -4.91
CA GLY A 239 7.05 7.20 -5.85
C GLY A 239 5.71 7.84 -6.20
N GLN A 240 5.47 9.09 -5.76
CA GLN A 240 4.20 9.80 -5.92
C GLN A 240 4.42 11.30 -6.21
N PRO A 241 3.39 12.03 -6.69
CA PRO A 241 3.55 13.42 -7.04
C PRO A 241 3.97 14.31 -5.86
N VAL A 242 4.91 15.21 -6.10
CA VAL A 242 5.35 16.19 -5.10
C VAL A 242 4.32 17.31 -5.01
N VAL A 243 3.93 17.65 -3.78
CA VAL A 243 3.02 18.75 -3.48
C VAL A 243 3.83 20.02 -3.21
N SER A 244 3.66 21.03 -4.06
CA SER A 244 4.16 22.39 -3.83
C SER A 244 2.99 23.31 -3.48
N ILE A 245 3.16 24.14 -2.45
CA ILE A 245 2.13 25.08 -1.98
C ILE A 245 2.73 26.47 -1.97
N SER A 246 1.95 27.44 -2.46
CA SER A 246 2.29 28.86 -2.40
C SER A 246 1.05 29.70 -2.11
N TYR A 247 1.26 30.88 -1.54
CA TYR A 247 0.21 31.87 -1.31
C TYR A 247 0.58 33.15 -2.05
N GLY A 248 -0.28 33.60 -2.94
CA GLY A 248 0.03 34.74 -3.77
C GLY A 248 -1.02 35.00 -4.85
N VAL A 249 -0.79 36.04 -5.64
CA VAL A 249 -1.63 36.30 -6.81
C VAL A 249 -1.24 35.28 -7.89
N PRO A 250 -2.15 34.43 -8.38
CA PRO A 250 -1.83 33.53 -9.47
C PRO A 250 -1.38 34.31 -10.71
N PRO A 251 -0.42 33.79 -11.49
CA PRO A 251 -0.01 34.37 -12.77
C PRO A 251 -1.22 34.53 -13.69
N PRO A 252 -1.15 35.46 -14.66
CA PRO A 252 -2.24 35.69 -15.61
C PRO A 252 -2.57 34.46 -16.45
N THR A 253 -1.61 33.54 -16.62
CA THR A 253 -1.80 32.25 -17.28
C THR A 253 -1.20 31.11 -16.44
N THR A 254 -1.87 29.96 -16.44
CA THR A 254 -1.43 28.71 -15.81
C THR A 254 -1.59 27.59 -16.83
N CYS A 255 -0.54 26.81 -17.10
CA CYS A 255 -0.55 25.75 -18.13
C CYS A 255 -0.98 26.22 -19.55
N GLY A 256 -0.78 27.50 -19.88
CA GLY A 256 -1.22 28.05 -21.17
C GLY A 256 -2.70 28.44 -21.21
N HIS A 257 -3.41 28.31 -20.09
CA HIS A 257 -4.80 28.74 -19.92
C HIS A 257 -4.88 30.05 -19.15
N PRO A 258 -5.88 30.92 -19.42
CA PRO A 258 -6.08 32.13 -18.66
C PRO A 258 -6.41 31.83 -17.19
N ARG A 259 -6.01 32.74 -16.31
CA ARG A 259 -6.36 32.67 -14.89
C ARG A 259 -7.87 32.80 -14.69
N ALA A 260 -8.45 31.92 -13.89
CA ALA A 260 -9.82 32.00 -13.44
C ALA A 260 -9.97 33.18 -12.47
N THR A 261 -11.07 33.92 -12.58
CA THR A 261 -11.37 35.06 -11.71
C THR A 261 -12.78 34.91 -11.16
N PRO A 262 -12.98 34.10 -10.10
CA PRO A 262 -14.31 33.93 -9.52
C PRO A 262 -14.85 35.27 -9.03
N ALA A 263 -16.11 35.57 -9.37
CA ALA A 263 -16.75 36.81 -8.92
C ALA A 263 -16.79 36.86 -7.38
N GLY A 264 -16.30 37.97 -6.81
CA GLY A 264 -16.26 38.17 -5.35
C GLY A 264 -15.11 37.47 -4.63
N ALA A 265 -14.22 36.79 -5.36
CA ALA A 265 -12.99 36.27 -4.79
C ALA A 265 -12.01 37.38 -4.43
N VAL A 266 -11.30 37.19 -3.31
CA VAL A 266 -10.16 37.99 -2.91
C VAL A 266 -8.90 37.37 -3.49
N LEU A 267 -8.00 38.22 -3.99
CA LEU A 267 -6.61 37.86 -4.26
C LEU A 267 -5.77 38.37 -3.09
N PRO A 268 -4.75 37.61 -2.62
CA PRO A 268 -4.16 36.38 -3.18
C PRO A 268 -4.95 35.08 -2.90
N SER A 269 -4.57 34.00 -3.60
CA SER A 269 -5.16 32.65 -3.44
C SER A 269 -4.13 31.65 -2.90
N THR A 270 -4.61 30.54 -2.34
CA THR A 270 -3.77 29.38 -2.02
C THR A 270 -3.61 28.53 -3.26
N ARG A 271 -2.38 28.34 -3.72
CA ARG A 271 -2.05 27.52 -4.90
C ARG A 271 -1.41 26.22 -4.48
N VAL A 272 -1.88 25.12 -5.05
CA VAL A 272 -1.32 23.76 -4.90
C VAL A 272 -0.88 23.27 -6.27
N VAL A 273 0.35 22.78 -6.40
CA VAL A 273 0.87 22.19 -7.64
C VAL A 273 1.32 20.77 -7.34
N LEU A 274 0.77 19.80 -8.08
CA LEU A 274 1.16 18.40 -8.03
C LEU A 274 2.09 18.12 -9.22
N THR A 275 3.29 17.59 -8.94
CA THR A 275 4.28 17.31 -9.98
C THR A 275 4.69 15.84 -9.94
N ALA A 276 4.36 15.09 -10.99
CA ALA A 276 4.70 13.66 -11.12
C ALA A 276 5.97 13.38 -11.96
N GLY A 277 6.44 14.35 -12.75
CA GLY A 277 7.59 14.20 -13.66
C GLY A 277 8.94 14.59 -13.05
N GLY A 278 10.03 14.10 -13.65
CA GLY A 278 11.40 14.60 -13.41
C GLY A 278 11.70 15.88 -14.23
N GLU A 279 12.80 16.58 -13.92
CA GLU A 279 13.17 17.89 -14.51
C GLU A 279 13.16 17.97 -16.04
N SER A 280 13.24 16.85 -16.76
CA SER A 280 13.28 16.78 -18.22
C SER A 280 11.96 16.40 -18.89
N SER A 281 10.84 16.29 -18.16
CA SER A 281 9.57 15.84 -18.76
C SER A 281 8.79 16.99 -19.42
N SER A 282 8.02 16.66 -20.46
CA SER A 282 7.03 17.56 -21.08
C SER A 282 5.86 17.92 -20.14
N ASP A 283 5.86 17.44 -18.88
CA ASP A 283 4.94 17.84 -17.81
C ASP A 283 5.46 19.07 -17.05
N ALA A 284 6.06 20.04 -17.75
CA ALA A 284 6.52 21.28 -17.14
C ALA A 284 5.38 22.05 -16.42
N CYS A 285 4.12 21.76 -16.76
CA CYS A 285 2.98 22.18 -15.97
C CYS A 285 2.40 21.01 -15.18
N GLY A 286 2.72 20.94 -13.88
CA GLY A 286 2.04 20.06 -12.95
C GLY A 286 0.55 20.37 -12.85
N LEU A 287 -0.25 19.42 -12.35
CA LEU A 287 -1.66 19.68 -12.07
C LEU A 287 -1.74 20.77 -11.01
N THR A 288 -2.39 21.88 -11.34
CA THR A 288 -2.44 23.07 -10.47
C THR A 288 -3.85 23.30 -9.97
N ILE A 289 -3.99 23.61 -8.69
CA ILE A 289 -5.25 23.93 -8.02
C ILE A 289 -5.10 25.28 -7.36
N ASP A 290 -5.93 26.25 -7.74
CA ASP A 290 -6.03 27.54 -7.06
C ASP A 290 -7.31 27.60 -6.22
N LEU A 291 -7.16 27.85 -4.93
CA LEU A 291 -8.23 28.01 -3.95
C LEU A 291 -8.44 29.49 -3.66
N PHE A 292 -9.57 30.02 -4.11
CA PHE A 292 -9.94 31.42 -3.97
C PHE A 292 -10.90 31.61 -2.81
N ASP A 293 -10.50 32.46 -1.86
CA ASP A 293 -11.34 32.84 -0.74
C ASP A 293 -12.27 34.00 -1.11
N ASN A 294 -13.41 34.08 -0.44
CA ASN A 294 -14.20 35.30 -0.39
C ASN A 294 -13.69 36.25 0.71
N VAL A 295 -14.36 37.39 0.87
CA VAL A 295 -14.04 38.40 1.90
C VAL A 295 -14.17 37.90 3.35
N LEU A 296 -14.84 36.76 3.57
CA LEU A 296 -14.98 36.12 4.88
C LEU A 296 -13.92 35.03 5.12
N GLY A 297 -12.98 34.83 4.19
CA GLY A 297 -11.92 33.82 4.28
C GLY A 297 -12.38 32.38 3.99
N ALA A 298 -13.60 32.22 3.45
CA ALA A 298 -14.14 30.93 3.03
C ALA A 298 -13.88 30.68 1.53
N ILE A 299 -13.54 29.45 1.16
CA ILE A 299 -13.25 29.07 -0.23
C ILE A 299 -14.54 29.21 -1.05
N SER A 300 -14.56 30.17 -1.97
CA SER A 300 -15.67 30.45 -2.88
C SER A 300 -15.39 30.05 -4.33
N GLY A 301 -14.13 29.77 -4.67
CA GLY A 301 -13.74 29.30 -5.99
C GLY A 301 -12.61 28.28 -5.93
N VAL A 302 -12.68 27.28 -6.79
CA VAL A 302 -11.62 26.30 -7.03
C VAL A 302 -11.34 26.26 -8.51
N ALA A 303 -10.10 26.54 -8.92
CA ALA A 303 -9.68 26.40 -10.31
C ALA A 303 -8.68 25.26 -10.45
N LEU A 304 -9.03 24.29 -11.29
CA LEU A 304 -8.19 23.18 -11.67
C LEU A 304 -7.55 23.45 -13.03
N TYR A 305 -6.24 23.36 -13.12
CA TYR A 305 -5.49 23.43 -14.37
C TYR A 305 -4.81 22.11 -14.65
N THR A 306 -5.12 21.53 -15.79
CA THR A 306 -4.58 20.23 -16.18
C THR A 306 -3.25 20.39 -16.94
N PRO A 307 -2.30 19.45 -16.78
CA PRO A 307 -1.11 19.41 -17.61
C PRO A 307 -1.49 19.32 -19.08
N ARG A 308 -0.86 20.13 -19.93
CA ARG A 308 -1.00 19.98 -21.38
C ARG A 308 -0.44 18.63 -21.80
N ARG A 309 -1.23 17.83 -22.51
CA ARG A 309 -0.71 16.58 -23.09
C ARG A 309 0.32 16.95 -24.17
N PRO A 310 1.51 16.33 -24.20
CA PRO A 310 2.41 16.50 -25.32
C PRO A 310 1.74 15.99 -26.60
N GLY A 311 1.52 16.88 -27.59
CA GLY A 311 1.12 16.51 -28.95
C GLY A 311 -0.34 16.75 -29.36
N THR A 312 -1.10 17.64 -28.69
CA THR A 312 -2.37 18.17 -29.20
C THR A 312 -2.23 19.62 -29.64
#